data_AF-A0A099S0E7-F1
#
_entry.id   AF-A0A099S0E7-F1
#
_cell.length_a   1.000
_cell.length_b   1.000
_cell.length_c   1.000
_cell.angle_alpha   90.00
_cell.angle_beta   90.00
_cell.angle_gamma   90.00
#
_symmetry.space_group_name_H-M   'P 1'
#
loop_
_entity.id
_entity.type
_entity.pdbx_description
1 polymer ?
#
loop_
_entity_poly.entity_id
_entity_poly.type
_entity_poly.pdbx_seq_one_letter_code
_entity_poly.pdbx_strand_id
1 'polypeptide(L)'
;MGIKEVMKRIFSPGEDTKEDTAEVSNLEPVRIYIKQQLREKGLKNNQIEIDFSNVCTKEEVVKVAEELGFNLERGEKEGVWWLFR
;
A
#
# COMPACT_ATOMS: atom_id res chain seq x y z
N MET A 1 11.70 -1.14 -17.63
CA MET A 1 10.91 -2.10 -16.85
C MET A 1 9.88 -1.31 -16.05
N GLY A 2 8.61 -1.38 -16.44
CA GLY A 2 7.54 -0.64 -15.77
C GLY A 2 7.11 -1.37 -14.50
N ILE A 3 6.89 -0.62 -13.42
CA ILE A 3 6.30 -1.08 -12.15
C ILE A 3 5.07 -2.01 -12.30
N LYS A 4 4.29 -1.87 -13.39
CA LYS A 4 3.17 -2.76 -13.74
C LYS A 4 3.59 -4.22 -13.99
N GLU A 5 4.79 -4.44 -14.53
CA GLU A 5 5.32 -5.78 -14.82
C GLU A 5 5.85 -6.48 -13.57
N VAL A 6 6.38 -5.71 -12.62
CA VAL A 6 6.82 -6.20 -11.31
C VAL A 6 5.61 -6.67 -10.51
N MET A 7 4.51 -5.90 -10.54
CA MET A 7 3.26 -6.25 -9.89
C MET A 7 2.69 -7.56 -10.45
N LYS A 8 2.65 -7.74 -11.78
CA LYS A 8 2.19 -9.00 -12.39
C LYS A 8 2.99 -10.26 -11.98
N ARG A 9 4.27 -10.13 -11.62
CA ARG A 9 5.11 -11.26 -11.18
C ARG A 9 4.95 -11.62 -9.70
N ILE A 10 4.55 -10.68 -8.85
CA ILE A 10 4.30 -10.92 -7.42
C ILE A 10 2.93 -11.55 -7.22
N PHE A 11 1.96 -11.21 -8.08
CA PHE A 11 0.62 -11.78 -8.13
C PHE A 11 0.60 -13.18 -8.80
N SER A 12 1.54 -14.06 -8.44
CA SER A 12 1.33 -15.50 -8.64
C SER A 12 0.40 -15.97 -7.50
N PRO A 13 -0.86 -16.32 -7.77
CA PRO A 13 -1.81 -16.68 -6.74
C PRO A 13 -1.43 -18.05 -6.17
N GLY A 14 -0.81 -18.04 -4.99
CA GLY A 14 -0.87 -19.17 -4.07
C GLY A 14 -2.13 -19.02 -3.23
N GLU A 15 -3.15 -19.77 -3.64
CA GLU A 15 -4.34 -20.21 -2.90
C GLU A 15 -4.39 -19.88 -1.40
N ASP A 16 -5.38 -19.08 -0.98
CA ASP A 16 -6.14 -19.29 0.26
C ASP A 16 -7.52 -18.62 0.14
N THR A 17 -8.52 -19.48 0.07
CA THR A 17 -9.95 -19.24 -0.06
C THR A 17 -10.55 -18.50 1.14
N LYS A 18 -11.41 -17.50 0.86
CA LYS A 18 -12.77 -17.36 1.42
C LYS A 18 -13.49 -16.17 0.79
N GLU A 19 -14.40 -16.50 -0.11
CA GLU A 19 -15.51 -15.69 -0.58
C GLU A 19 -16.44 -15.38 0.61
N ASP A 20 -16.58 -14.09 0.96
CA ASP A 20 -17.75 -13.55 1.68
C ASP A 20 -17.91 -12.06 1.36
N THR A 21 -18.96 -11.76 0.59
CA THR A 21 -19.91 -10.65 0.79
C THR A 21 -19.42 -9.18 0.73
N ALA A 22 -20.01 -8.48 -0.26
CA ALA A 22 -20.41 -7.06 -0.26
C ALA A 22 -19.32 -5.96 -0.21
N GLU A 23 -19.00 -5.39 -1.38
CA GLU A 23 -18.55 -3.99 -1.56
C GLU A 23 -17.44 -3.47 -0.62
N VAL A 24 -16.58 -4.35 -0.11
CA VAL A 24 -15.40 -3.98 0.67
C VAL A 24 -14.34 -3.53 -0.34
N SER A 25 -14.04 -2.24 -0.38
CA SER A 25 -12.93 -1.66 -1.14
C SER A 25 -11.72 -2.59 -1.07
N ASN A 26 -11.13 -2.96 -2.21
CA ASN A 26 -10.02 -3.91 -2.27
C ASN A 26 -8.76 -3.30 -1.60
N LEU A 27 -8.69 -3.32 -0.27
CA LEU A 27 -7.61 -2.75 0.54
C LEU A 27 -6.39 -3.69 0.63
N GLU A 28 -6.56 -4.97 0.33
CA GLU A 28 -5.48 -5.96 0.28
C GLU A 28 -4.30 -5.57 -0.64
N PRO A 29 -4.51 -5.15 -1.90
CA PRO A 29 -3.41 -4.70 -2.75
C PRO A 29 -2.65 -3.51 -2.15
N VAL A 30 -3.34 -2.59 -1.46
CA VAL A 30 -2.71 -1.43 -0.80
C VAL A 30 -1.84 -1.89 0.37
N ARG A 31 -2.34 -2.84 1.17
CA ARG A 31 -1.60 -3.43 2.30
C ARG A 31 -0.35 -4.16 1.84
N ILE A 32 -0.45 -4.95 0.77
CA ILE A 32 0.69 -5.63 0.16
C ILE A 32 1.71 -4.60 -0.35
N TYR A 33 1.23 -3.55 -1.02
CA TYR A 33 2.09 -2.50 -1.55
C TYR A 33 2.87 -1.77 -0.46
N ILE A 34 2.22 -1.36 0.64
CA ILE A 34 2.89 -0.71 1.78
C ILE A 34 3.95 -1.65 2.38
N LYS A 35 3.60 -2.91 2.66
CA LYS A 35 4.55 -3.91 3.18
C LYS A 35 5.74 -4.11 2.25
N GLN A 36 5.51 -4.10 0.94
CA GLN A 36 6.57 -4.22 -0.04
C GLN A 36 7.48 -3.00 -0.04
N GLN A 37 6.93 -1.78 -0.04
CA GLN A 37 7.73 -0.55 0.05
C GLN A 37 8.56 -0.52 1.34
N LEU A 38 7.99 -0.95 2.47
CA LEU A 38 8.71 -1.11 3.73
C LEU A 38 9.85 -2.13 3.62
N ARG A 39 9.66 -3.23 2.90
CA ARG A 39 10.70 -4.25 2.67
C ARG A 39 11.79 -3.77 1.72
N GLU A 40 11.44 -3.04 0.67
CA GLU A 40 12.37 -2.60 -0.37
C GLU A 40 13.18 -1.36 0.03
N LYS A 41 12.52 -0.34 0.61
CA LYS A 41 13.16 0.92 1.00
C LYS A 41 13.60 0.93 2.47
N GLY A 42 12.92 0.16 3.32
CA GLY A 42 13.05 0.28 4.77
C GLY A 42 12.38 1.55 5.31
N LEU A 43 12.19 1.58 6.63
CA LEU A 43 11.85 2.81 7.34
C LEU A 43 13.13 3.62 7.55
N LYS A 44 13.19 4.85 7.05
CA LYS A 44 14.27 5.79 7.34
C LYS A 44 13.77 6.77 8.40
N ASN A 45 14.42 6.86 9.56
CA ASN A 45 13.94 7.68 10.69
C ASN A 45 12.49 7.34 11.10
N ASN A 46 12.14 6.05 11.11
CA ASN A 46 10.78 5.58 11.43
C ASN A 46 9.67 6.08 10.48
N GLN A 47 10.05 6.64 9.32
CA GLN A 47 9.14 7.11 8.29
C GLN A 47 9.52 6.55 6.91
N ILE A 48 8.56 6.51 5.99
CA ILE A 48 8.75 6.12 4.60
C ILE A 48 7.85 6.96 3.69
N GLU A 49 8.42 7.44 2.59
CA GLU A 49 7.67 8.12 1.54
C GLU A 49 7.25 7.12 0.46
N ILE A 50 5.94 7.06 0.21
CA ILE A 50 5.34 6.16 -0.77
C ILE A 50 4.44 6.96 -1.70
N ASP A 51 4.58 6.72 -3.01
CA ASP A 51 3.70 7.27 -4.04
C ASP A 51 2.49 6.36 -4.24
N PHE A 52 1.31 6.87 -3.94
CA PHE A 52 0.02 6.17 -4.11
C PHE A 52 -0.80 6.71 -5.28
N SER A 53 -0.31 7.76 -5.96
CA SER A 53 -0.97 8.53 -7.01
C SER A 53 -1.63 7.70 -8.12
N ASN A 54 -1.10 6.50 -8.40
CA ASN A 54 -1.60 5.59 -9.43
C ASN A 54 -1.98 4.19 -8.91
N VAL A 55 -2.00 4.00 -7.59
CA VAL A 55 -2.18 2.67 -6.99
C VAL A 55 -3.55 2.54 -6.32
N CYS A 56 -3.95 3.56 -5.54
CA CYS A 56 -5.17 3.51 -4.73
C CYS A 56 -5.65 4.92 -4.38
N THR A 57 -6.88 5.01 -3.89
CA THR A 57 -7.46 6.26 -3.41
C THR A 57 -6.92 6.63 -2.04
N LYS A 58 -6.97 7.93 -1.70
CA LYS A 58 -6.56 8.45 -0.39
C LYS A 58 -7.23 7.70 0.76
N GLU A 59 -8.52 7.42 0.64
CA GLU A 59 -9.30 6.78 1.71
C GLU A 59 -8.82 5.36 1.99
N GLU A 60 -8.42 4.62 0.95
CA GLU A 60 -7.88 3.27 1.08
C GLU A 60 -6.51 3.27 1.75
N VAL A 61 -5.65 4.22 1.37
CA VAL A 61 -4.32 4.41 1.99
C VAL A 61 -4.47 4.73 3.47
N VAL A 62 -5.38 5.66 3.81
CA VAL A 62 -5.67 6.05 5.19
C VAL A 62 -6.12 4.87 6.04
N LYS A 63 -7.16 4.16 5.59
CA LYS A 63 -7.65 2.97 6.30
C LYS A 63 -6.55 1.93 6.53
N VAL A 64 -5.77 1.62 5.49
CA VAL A 64 -4.74 0.57 5.58
C VAL A 64 -3.57 0.98 6.46
N ALA A 65 -3.12 2.24 6.40
CA ALA A 65 -2.04 2.68 7.28
C ALA A 65 -2.49 2.68 8.75
N GLU A 66 -3.71 3.14 9.05
CA GLU A 66 -4.29 3.07 10.39
C GLU A 66 -4.40 1.62 10.88
N GLU A 67 -4.87 0.69 10.05
CA GLU A 67 -4.91 -0.75 10.38
C GLU A 67 -3.51 -1.34 10.64
N LEU A 68 -2.49 -0.86 9.93
CA LEU A 68 -1.10 -1.28 10.12
C LEU A 68 -0.43 -0.58 11.31
N GLY A 69 -1.11 0.37 11.96
CA GLY A 69 -0.59 1.16 13.08
C GLY A 69 0.50 2.13 12.64
N PHE A 70 0.31 2.75 11.47
CA PHE A 70 1.11 3.86 10.96
C PHE A 70 0.24 5.11 10.84
N ASN A 71 0.84 6.26 11.16
CA ASN A 71 0.29 7.56 10.85
C ASN A 71 0.63 7.94 9.41
N LEU A 72 -0.22 8.78 8.81
CA LEU A 72 -0.06 9.28 7.46
C LEU A 72 0.02 10.80 7.45
N GLU A 73 0.98 11.31 6.70
CA GLU A 73 1.09 12.73 6.39
C GLU A 73 1.16 12.93 4.87
N ARG A 74 0.60 14.04 4.38
CA ARG A 74 0.67 14.36 2.94
C ARG A 74 2.13 14.65 2.56
N GLY A 75 2.60 13.99 1.52
CA GLY A 75 3.87 14.31 0.91
C GLY A 75 3.84 15.61 0.13
N GLU A 76 5.01 16.00 -0.37
CA GLU A 76 5.20 17.23 -1.14
C GLU A 76 4.47 17.18 -2.49
N LYS A 77 4.28 15.97 -3.05
CA LYS A 77 3.60 15.74 -4.32
C LYS A 77 2.20 15.21 -4.12
N GLU A 78 1.30 15.57 -5.05
CA GLU A 78 -0.05 15.03 -5.07
C GLU A 78 -0.02 13.52 -5.22
N GLY A 79 -0.71 12.81 -4.30
CA GLY A 79 -0.76 11.36 -4.22
C GLY A 79 0.44 10.68 -3.55
N VAL A 80 1.45 11.44 -3.11
CA VAL A 80 2.53 10.93 -2.24
C VAL A 80 2.13 11.08 -0.78
N TRP A 81 2.42 10.05 0.02
CA TRP A 81 2.16 10.03 1.46
C TRP A 81 3.36 9.53 2.25
N TRP A 82 3.59 10.16 3.40
CA TRP A 82 4.55 9.73 4.41
C TRP A 82 3.86 8.83 5.41
N LEU A 83 4.32 7.59 5.53
CA LEU A 83 3.92 6.69 6.60
C LEU A 83 4.96 6.76 7.71
N PHE A 84 4.55 6.97 8.94
CA PHE A 84 5.45 7.06 10.09
C PHE A 84 4.80 6.47 11.34
N ARG A 85 5.64 6.10 12.32
CA ARG A 85 5.19 5.61 13.62
C ARG A 85 5.77 6.44 14.74
#